data_AF-A0A450SQ26-F1
#
_entry.id   AF-A0A450SQ26-F1
#
_cell.length_a   1.000
_cell.length_b   1.000
_cell.length_c   1.000
_cell.angle_alpha   90.00
_cell.angle_beta   90.00
_cell.angle_gamma   90.00
#
_symmetry.space_group_name_H-M   'P 1'
#
loop_
_entity.id
_entity.type
_entity.pdbx_description
1 polymer ?
#
loop_
_entity_poly.entity_id
_entity_poly.type
_entity_poly.pdbx_seq_one_letter_code
_entity_poly.pdbx_strand_id
1 'polypeptide(L)' 'MSFLLTWNCKYIANTTLRGRIEQICRTGGFEPPIIATPEQIPEK' A
#
# COMPACT_ATOMS: atom_id res chain seq x y z
N MET A 1 2.40 -11.62 -4.51
CA MET A 1 1.88 -10.48 -3.72
C MET A 1 3.07 -9.78 -3.09
N SER A 2 3.26 -8.50 -3.38
CA SER A 2 4.38 -7.71 -2.84
C SER A 2 3.86 -6.78 -1.75
N PHE A 3 4.46 -6.86 -0.57
CA PHE A 3 4.08 -6.03 0.57
C PHE A 3 5.05 -4.85 0.66
N LEU A 4 4.49 -3.64 0.77
CA LEU A 4 5.25 -2.45 1.12
C LEU A 4 4.91 -2.10 2.58
N LEU A 5 5.80 -2.52 3.48
CA LEU A 5 5.71 -2.20 4.90
C LEU A 5 6.18 -0.77 5.12
N THR A 6 5.36 0.05 5.78
CA THR A 6 5.74 1.43 6.09
C THR A 6 5.07 1.92 7.37
N TRP A 7 5.83 2.67 8.19
CA TRP A 7 5.28 3.45 9.30
C TRP A 7 4.79 4.84 8.88
N ASN A 8 4.97 5.20 7.60
CA ASN A 8 4.61 6.52 7.13
C ASN A 8 3.15 6.60 6.69
N CYS A 9 2.25 6.59 7.68
CA CYS A 9 0.80 6.74 7.51
C CYS A 9 0.38 8.12 6.96
N LYS A 10 1.26 9.12 7.08
CA LYS A 10 0.99 10.49 6.61
C LYS A 10 1.10 10.59 5.09
N TYR A 11 2.01 9.83 4.49
CA TYR A 11 2.27 9.87 3.05
C TYR A 11 1.83 8.57 2.38
N ILE A 12 2.57 7.48 2.55
CA ILE A 12 2.41 6.27 1.70
C ILE A 12 1.26 5.37 2.17
N ALA A 13 1.10 5.17 3.49
CA ALA A 13 -0.02 4.41 4.05
C ALA A 13 -1.29 5.25 4.32
N ASN A 14 -1.34 6.47 3.78
CA ASN A 14 -2.52 7.32 3.87
C ASN A 14 -3.67 6.73 3.02
N THR A 15 -4.87 6.61 3.58
CA THR A 15 -6.03 5.99 2.89
C THR A 15 -6.38 6.69 1.56
N THR A 16 -6.24 8.01 1.49
CA THR A 16 -6.48 8.80 0.27
C THR A 16 -5.38 8.57 -0.77
N LEU A 17 -4.10 8.54 -0.34
CA LEU A 17 -2.99 8.30 -1.26
C LEU A 17 -2.92 6.85 -1.73
N ARG A 18 -3.24 5.89 -0.86
CA ARG A 18 -3.32 4.46 -1.16
C ARG A 18 -4.25 4.20 -2.34
N GLY A 19 -5.46 4.77 -2.32
CA GLY A 19 -6.40 4.64 -3.43
C GLY A 19 -5.82 5.17 -4.75
N ARG A 20 -5.09 6.29 -4.72
CA ARG A 20 -4.40 6.84 -5.90
C ARG A 20 -3.29 5.92 -6.42
N ILE A 21 -2.46 5.37 -5.54
CA ILE A 21 -1.38 4.44 -5.92
C ILE A 21 -1.97 3.19 -6.57
N GLU A 22 -3.02 2.62 -5.97
CA GLU A 22 -3.70 1.45 -6.51
C GLU A 22 -4.30 1.71 -7.90
N GLN A 23 -4.96 2.85 -8.09
CA GLN A 23 -5.51 3.25 -9.39
C GLN A 23 -4.42 3.42 -10.45
N ILE A 24 -3.30 4.05 -10.12
CA ILE A 24 -2.18 4.23 -11.05
C ILE A 24 -1.57 2.89 -11.45
N CYS A 25 -1.30 1.99 -10.49
CA CYS A 25 -0.79 0.65 -10.77
C CYS A 25 -1.74 -0.12 -11.70
N ARG A 26 -3.04 -0.13 -11.39
CA ARG A 26 -4.06 -0.83 -12.20
C ARG A 26 -4.18 -0.24 -13.61
N THR A 27 -4.13 1.09 -13.73
CA THR A 27 -4.18 1.77 -15.03
C THR A 27 -2.94 1.44 -15.88
N GLY A 28 -1.79 1.23 -15.25
CA GLY A 28 -0.55 0.79 -15.89
C GLY A 28 -0.48 -0.71 -16.18
N GLY A 29 -1.49 -1.50 -15.82
CA GLY A 29 -1.47 -2.96 -15.98
C GLY A 29 -0.62 -3.70 -14.94
N PHE A 30 -0.25 -3.03 -13.84
CA PHE A 30 0.50 -3.61 -12.73
C PHE A 30 -0.41 -3.98 -11.57
N GLU A 31 -0.09 -5.08 -10.90
CA GLU A 31 -0.73 -5.45 -9.64
C GLU A 31 -0.26 -4.49 -8.53
N PRO A 32 -1.19 -3.78 -7.85
CA PRO A 32 -0.80 -2.83 -6.82
C PRO A 32 -0.20 -3.53 -5.59
N PRO A 33 0.83 -2.94 -4.95
CA PRO A 33 1.39 -3.51 -3.73
C PRO A 33 0.42 -3.37 -2.56
N ILE A 34 0.45 -4.33 -1.64
CA ILE A 34 -0.26 -4.19 -0.37
C ILE A 34 0.57 -3.28 0.53
N ILE A 35 0.10 -2.04 0.69
CA ILE A 35 0.68 -1.08 1.64
C ILE A 35 0.05 -1.35 3.00
N ALA A 36 0.88 -1.70 3.99
CA ALA A 36 0.43 -1.99 5.33
C ALA A 36 1.41 -1.40 6.34
N THR A 37 0.89 -0.97 7.49
CA THR A 37 1.73 -0.76 8.67
C THR A 37 2.09 -2.11 9.27
N PRO A 38 3.21 -2.23 9.99
CA PRO A 38 3.57 -3.53 10.54
C PRO A 38 2.61 -4.02 11.63
N GLU A 39 1.87 -3.13 12.29
CA GLU A 39 0.75 -3.51 13.17
C GLU A 39 -0.44 -4.13 12.41
N GLN A 40 -0.60 -3.84 11.11
CA GLN A 40 -1.67 -4.38 10.27
C GLN A 40 -1.33 -5.76 9.70
N ILE A 41 -0.08 -6.19 9.78
CA ILE A 41 0.33 -7.54 9.39
C ILE A 41 0.43 -8.37 10.66
N PRO A 42 -0.42 -9.40 10.85
CA PRO A 42 -0.16 -10.37 11.91
C PRO A 42 1.19 -11.03 11.61
N GLU A 43 2.20 -10.72 12.42
CA GLU A 43 3.44 -11.48 12.46
C GLU A 43 3.06 -12.94 12.69
N LYS A 44 3.67 -13.82 11.89
CA LYS A 44 3.38 -15.25 11.93
C LYS A 44 3.92 -15.88 13.20
#